data_AF-A0A7X0JV03-F1
#
_entry.id   AF-A0A7X0JV03-F1
#
_cell.length_a   1.000
_cell.length_b   1.000
_cell.length_c   1.000
_cell.angle_alpha   90.00
_cell.angle_beta   90.00
_cell.angle_gamma   90.00
#
_symmetry.space_group_name_H-M   'P 1'
#
loop_
_entity.id
_entity.type
_entity.pdbx_description
1 polymer ?
#
loop_
_entity_poly.entity_id
_entity_poly.type
_entity_poly.pdbx_seq_one_letter_code
_entity_poly.pdbx_strand_id
1 'polypeptide(L)'
;MYRQLWMPKDIHESNEIRAHQWALILGNWIMLVATGSILVSVVLSYGFEQSLSIATLIFWHTTTVICAGLLKIGYLLRCIALKFFGSRDF
;
A
#
# COMPACT_ATOMS: atom_id res chain seq x y z
N MET A 1 5.35 -18.17 -2.95
CA MET A 1 5.65 -16.77 -2.53
C MET A 1 5.17 -15.71 -3.54
N TYR A 2 5.11 -15.97 -4.86
CA TYR A 2 4.66 -14.99 -5.89
C TYR A 2 3.14 -14.82 -6.09
N ARG A 3 2.30 -15.67 -5.48
CA ARG A 3 0.83 -15.62 -5.61
C ARG A 3 0.16 -14.39 -4.97
N GLN A 4 0.89 -13.61 -4.19
CA GLN A 4 0.36 -12.44 -3.47
C GLN A 4 0.38 -11.15 -4.30
N LEU A 5 1.01 -11.19 -5.48
CA LEU A 5 1.15 -10.03 -6.39
C LEU A 5 0.34 -10.20 -7.68
N TRP A 6 0.03 -11.44 -8.05
CA TRP A 6 -0.58 -11.78 -9.32
C TRP A 6 -1.70 -12.80 -9.13
N MET A 7 -2.83 -12.58 -9.79
CA MET A 7 -4.00 -13.44 -9.70
C MET A 7 -3.71 -14.81 -10.31
N PRO A 8 -3.81 -15.92 -9.55
CA PRO A 8 -3.73 -17.24 -10.14
C PRO A 8 -4.94 -17.44 -11.06
N LYS A 9 -4.68 -17.83 -12.32
CA LYS A 9 -5.72 -18.04 -13.34
C LYS A 9 -6.63 -19.24 -13.04
N ASP A 10 -6.19 -20.14 -12.16
CA ASP A 10 -6.76 -21.49 -11.98
C ASP A 10 -7.33 -21.75 -10.57
N ILE A 11 -8.10 -20.80 -10.03
CA ILE A 11 -8.84 -21.01 -8.76
C ILE A 11 -10.30 -21.28 -9.06
N HIS A 12 -10.66 -22.56 -9.01
CA HIS A 12 -12.03 -23.04 -8.98
C HIS A 12 -12.58 -22.84 -7.55
N GLU A 13 -12.85 -21.61 -7.12
CA GLU A 13 -13.26 -21.35 -5.72
C GLU A 13 -14.22 -20.16 -5.54
N SER A 14 -15.03 -20.26 -4.47
CA SER A 14 -16.17 -19.40 -4.12
C SER A 14 -15.86 -17.90 -4.06
N ASN A 15 -16.89 -17.06 -4.25
CA ASN A 15 -16.76 -15.58 -4.34
C ASN A 15 -16.00 -14.93 -3.18
N GLU A 16 -16.06 -15.52 -1.97
CA GLU A 16 -15.40 -14.99 -0.78
C GLU A 16 -13.87 -15.03 -0.91
N ILE A 17 -13.33 -16.11 -1.45
CA ILE A 17 -11.87 -16.33 -1.55
C ILE A 17 -11.26 -15.38 -2.58
N ARG A 18 -11.99 -15.12 -3.67
CA ARG A 18 -11.63 -14.10 -4.67
C ARG A 18 -11.58 -12.71 -4.05
N ALA A 19 -12.57 -12.33 -3.25
CA ALA A 19 -12.62 -11.01 -2.60
C ALA A 19 -11.42 -10.79 -1.65
N HIS A 20 -11.05 -11.81 -0.88
CA HIS A 20 -9.89 -11.73 0.02
C HIS A 20 -8.54 -11.70 -0.71
N GLN A 21 -8.39 -12.41 -1.82
CA GLN A 21 -7.19 -12.30 -2.66
C GLN A 21 -7.06 -10.90 -3.27
N TRP A 22 -8.17 -10.32 -3.75
CA TRP A 22 -8.19 -8.95 -4.25
C TRP A 22 -7.81 -7.94 -3.17
N ALA A 23 -8.32 -8.10 -1.94
CA ALA A 23 -7.93 -7.25 -0.82
C ALA A 23 -6.44 -7.35 -0.48
N LEU A 24 -5.84 -8.54 -0.59
CA LEU A 24 -4.42 -8.76 -0.34
C LEU A 24 -3.52 -8.13 -1.42
N ILE A 25 -3.88 -8.31 -2.70
CA ILE A 25 -3.17 -7.70 -3.84
C ILE A 25 -3.28 -6.17 -3.77
N LEU A 26 -4.50 -5.65 -3.55
CA LEU A 26 -4.75 -4.22 -3.43
C LEU A 26 -3.99 -3.62 -2.25
N GLY A 27 -4.02 -4.25 -1.08
CA GLY A 27 -3.27 -3.82 0.09
C GLY A 27 -1.77 -3.76 -0.18
N ASN A 28 -1.21 -4.76 -0.86
CA ASN A 28 0.21 -4.79 -1.18
C ASN A 28 0.62 -3.72 -2.21
N TRP A 29 -0.23 -3.46 -3.21
CA TRP A 29 -0.03 -2.36 -4.17
C TRP A 29 -0.10 -0.99 -3.49
N ILE A 30 -1.07 -0.78 -2.59
CA ILE A 30 -1.18 0.45 -1.80
C ILE A 30 0.08 0.68 -0.97
N MET A 31 0.60 -0.37 -0.31
CA MET A 31 1.84 -0.27 0.47
C MET A 31 3.05 0.11 -0.39
N LEU A 32 3.18 -0.48 -1.58
CA LEU A 32 4.28 -0.17 -2.52
C LEU A 32 4.20 1.28 -3.02
N VAL A 33 3.02 1.69 -3.50
CA VAL A 33 2.80 3.06 -4.01
C VAL A 33 2.98 4.10 -2.90
N ALA A 34 2.47 3.83 -1.69
CA ALA A 34 2.64 4.73 -0.55
C ALA A 34 4.11 4.88 -0.16
N THR A 35 4.87 3.77 -0.13
CA THR A 35 6.31 3.81 0.17
C THR A 35 7.08 4.61 -0.87
N GLY A 36 6.79 4.39 -2.16
CA GLY A 36 7.40 5.16 -3.25
C GLY A 36 7.06 6.66 -3.16
N SER A 37 5.81 6.99 -2.89
CA SER A 37 5.36 8.38 -2.74
C SER A 37 6.02 9.09 -1.55
N ILE A 38 6.22 8.39 -0.43
CA ILE A 38 6.95 8.94 0.74
C ILE A 38 8.41 9.23 0.37
N LEU A 39 9.08 8.30 -0.29
CA LEU A 39 10.46 8.48 -0.77
C LEU A 39 10.59 9.69 -1.69
N VAL A 40 9.72 9.78 -2.69
CA VAL A 40 9.70 10.93 -3.62
C VAL A 40 9.47 12.22 -2.86
N SER A 41 8.49 12.24 -1.95
CA SER A 41 8.16 13.44 -1.19
C SER A 41 9.30 13.89 -0.28
N VAL A 42 10.01 12.97 0.36
CA VAL A 42 11.20 13.28 1.18
C VAL A 42 12.32 13.85 0.32
N VAL A 43 12.58 13.25 -0.84
CA VAL A 43 13.61 13.75 -1.78
C VAL A 43 13.24 15.14 -2.29
N LEU A 44 11.98 15.41 -2.60
CA LEU A 44 11.54 16.74 -3.04
C LEU A 44 11.58 17.77 -1.91
N SER A 45 11.20 17.39 -0.69
CA SER A 45 11.23 18.29 0.47
C SER A 45 12.64 18.67 0.90
N TYR A 46 13.58 17.72 0.92
CA TYR A 46 14.94 17.96 1.45
C TYR A 46 16.01 18.12 0.36
N GLY A 47 15.81 17.53 -0.83
CA GLY A 47 16.76 17.62 -1.94
C GLY A 47 16.65 18.91 -2.77
N PHE A 48 15.48 19.55 -2.77
CA PHE A 48 15.21 20.78 -3.53
C PHE A 48 14.77 21.95 -2.65
N GLU A 49 15.10 21.91 -1.36
CA GLU A 49 14.71 22.91 -0.35
C GLU A 49 15.08 24.35 -0.77
N GLN A 50 16.20 24.52 -1.49
CA GLN A 50 16.71 25.83 -1.91
C GLN A 50 16.03 26.36 -3.18
N SER A 51 15.36 25.51 -3.95
CA SER A 51 14.74 25.86 -5.24
C SER A 51 13.22 25.99 -5.15
N LEU A 52 12.60 25.47 -4.09
CA LEU A 52 11.14 25.42 -3.93
C LEU A 52 10.66 26.49 -2.94
N SER A 53 9.45 26.99 -3.17
CA SER A 53 8.81 27.91 -2.25
C SER A 53 8.36 27.20 -0.97
N ILE A 54 8.28 27.95 0.14
CA ILE A 54 7.79 27.46 1.44
C ILE A 54 6.41 26.80 1.30
N ALA A 55 5.52 27.34 0.46
CA ALA A 55 4.20 26.77 0.19
C ALA A 55 4.29 25.37 -0.45
N THR A 56 5.21 25.18 -1.39
CA THR A 56 5.43 23.89 -2.06
C THR A 56 6.05 22.89 -1.08
N LEU A 57 6.94 23.34 -0.20
CA LEU A 57 7.53 22.51 0.84
C LEU A 57 6.48 22.00 1.83
N ILE A 58 5.57 22.87 2.29
CA ILE A 58 4.44 22.50 3.16
C ILE A 58 3.52 21.48 2.47
N PHE A 59 3.26 21.66 1.17
CA PHE A 59 2.46 20.71 0.40
C PHE A 59 3.10 19.32 0.41
N TRP A 60 4.36 19.18 -0.01
CA TRP A 60 5.06 17.89 0.00
C TRP A 60 5.15 17.28 1.40
N HIS A 61 5.44 18.09 2.41
CA HIS A 61 5.50 17.60 3.79
C HIS A 61 4.14 17.05 4.26
N THR A 62 3.05 17.75 3.94
CA THR A 62 1.68 17.30 4.26
C THR A 62 1.30 16.03 3.48
N THR A 63 1.67 15.95 2.19
CA THR A 63 1.48 14.75 1.37
C THR A 63 2.18 13.54 1.99
N THR A 64 3.38 13.71 2.53
CA THR A 64 4.12 12.64 3.21
C THR A 64 3.32 12.05 4.38
N VAL A 65 2.72 12.89 5.22
CA VAL A 65 1.92 12.46 6.38
C VAL A 65 0.68 11.68 5.94
N ILE A 66 -0.01 12.16 4.92
CA ILE A 66 -1.19 11.48 4.35
C ILE A 66 -0.81 10.12 3.78
N CYS A 67 0.28 10.04 3.01
CA CYS A 67 0.78 8.78 2.45
C CYS A 67 1.21 7.79 3.54
N ALA A 68 1.82 8.26 4.64
CA ALA A 68 2.16 7.40 5.77
C ALA A 68 0.90 6.78 6.43
N GLY A 69 -0.18 7.55 6.52
CA GLY A 69 -1.49 7.03 6.95
C GLY A 69 -2.03 5.94 6.01
N LEU A 70 -1.98 6.18 4.70
CA LEU A 70 -2.40 5.19 3.69
C LEU A 70 -1.58 3.90 3.74
N LEU A 71 -0.27 3.99 4.01
CA LEU A 71 0.60 2.82 4.17
C LEU A 71 0.15 1.95 5.35
N LYS A 72 -0.18 2.59 6.49
CA LYS A 72 -0.72 1.89 7.66
C LYS A 72 -2.06 1.21 7.36
N ILE A 73 -2.93 1.85 6.61
CA ILE A 73 -4.21 1.25 6.15
C ILE A 73 -3.95 0.04 5.23
N GLY A 74 -3.03 0.16 4.28
CA GLY A 74 -2.62 -0.95 3.41
C GLY A 74 -2.09 -2.16 4.18
N TYR A 75 -1.31 -1.91 5.24
CA TYR A 75 -0.84 -2.95 6.15
C TYR A 75 -1.98 -3.62 6.93
N LEU A 76 -2.97 -2.85 7.42
CA LEU A 76 -4.15 -3.41 8.07
C LEU A 76 -4.96 -4.31 7.13
N LEU A 77 -5.14 -3.91 5.88
CA LEU A 77 -5.81 -4.72 4.85
C LEU A 77 -5.06 -6.05 4.60
N ARG A 78 -3.73 -6.01 4.54
CA ARG A 78 -2.89 -7.21 4.44
C ARG A 78 -3.08 -8.13 5.65
N CYS A 79 -3.10 -7.59 6.86
CA CYS A 79 -3.33 -8.36 8.09
C CYS A 79 -4.71 -9.01 8.13
N ILE A 80 -5.77 -8.28 7.73
CA ILE A 80 -7.14 -8.81 7.66
C ILE A 80 -7.22 -9.96 6.64
N ALA A 81 -6.66 -9.75 5.45
CA ALA A 81 -6.64 -10.78 4.42
C ALA A 81 -5.86 -12.03 4.86
N LEU A 82 -4.68 -11.87 5.47
CA LEU A 82 -3.90 -13.01 5.99
C LEU A 82 -4.61 -13.74 7.14
N LYS A 83 -5.31 -13.02 8.03
CA LYS A 83 -6.09 -13.65 9.10
C LYS A 83 -7.26 -14.47 8.55
N PHE A 84 -7.87 -14.03 7.45
CA PHE A 84 -8.92 -14.78 6.77
C PHE A 84 -8.37 -16.02 6.05
N PHE A 85 -7.21 -15.91 5.38
CA PHE A 85 -6.55 -17.05 4.73
C PHE A 85 -6.03 -18.08 5.75
N GLY A 86 -5.42 -17.64 6.86
CA GLY A 86 -4.91 -18.53 7.91
C GLY A 86 -6.00 -19.18 8.76
N SER A 87 -7.23 -18.66 8.75
CA SER A 87 -8.37 -19.30 9.42
C SER A 87 -8.99 -20.45 8.60
N ARG A 88 -8.50 -20.72 7.37
CA ARG A 88 -8.93 -21.85 6.53
C ARG A 88 -8.02 -23.10 6.67
N ASP A 89 -7.00 -23.06 7.54
CA ASP A 89 -6.06 -24.16 7.81
C ASP A 89 -6.32 -24.87 9.18
N PHE A 90 -7.55 -24.82 9.70
CA PHE A 90 -7.97 -25.60 10.88
C PHE A 90 -9.19 -26.47 10.59
#